data_AF-A0A7S4FKU7-F1
#
_entry.id   AF-A0A7S4FKU7-F1
#
_cell.length_a   1.000
_cell.length_b   1.000
_cell.length_c   1.000
_cell.angle_alpha   90.00
_cell.angle_beta   90.00
_cell.angle_gamma   90.00
#
_symmetry.space_group_name_H-M   'P 1'
#
loop_
_entity.id
_entity.type
_entity.pdbx_description
1 polymer ?
#
loop_
_entity_poly.entity_id
_entity_poly.type
_entity_poly.pdbx_seq_one_letter_code
_entity_poly.pdbx_strand_id
1 'polypeptide(L)'
;VWVDPCGFDGPANFEVAKWAFSHGAPSFRRSRLGKKVEADWGTYASVSPIPWTLKALGLSTKPEAALAWLSGEQAEKSAIHVRLVVSGSASEAVIDGFCRAQAVPPYEVLVFCSYVDKWRSRWKAFPRIHITNDTDEVKEFFRFRVYDATADKALTPQERVMPRKGRDLFLLLEVRRRRH
;
A
#
# COMPACT_ATOMS: atom_id res chain seq x y z
N VAL A 1 4.92 0.96 -3.81
CA VAL A 1 6.11 1.03 -4.69
C VAL A 1 6.98 2.16 -4.23
N TRP A 2 8.29 1.95 -4.15
CA TRP A 2 9.28 2.98 -3.85
C TRP A 2 10.19 3.16 -5.07
N VAL A 3 10.29 4.38 -5.61
CA VAL A 3 11.17 4.71 -6.74
C VAL A 3 12.25 5.71 -6.31
N ASP A 4 13.50 5.29 -6.36
CA ASP A 4 14.65 6.14 -6.08
C ASP A 4 15.78 5.94 -7.12
N PRO A 5 15.96 6.87 -8.08
CA PRO A 5 17.01 6.78 -9.09
C PRO A 5 18.43 6.78 -8.53
N CYS A 6 18.63 7.32 -7.34
CA CYS A 6 19.93 7.30 -6.67
C CYS A 6 20.22 5.95 -6.01
N GLY A 7 19.31 4.99 -6.12
CA GLY A 7 19.46 3.66 -5.58
C GLY A 7 19.09 3.56 -4.10
N PHE A 8 19.26 2.35 -3.59
CA PHE A 8 19.09 2.02 -2.17
C PHE A 8 20.45 1.66 -1.53
N ASP A 9 21.55 2.09 -2.15
CA ASP A 9 22.90 1.72 -1.71
C ASP A 9 23.34 2.53 -0.46
N GLY A 10 22.64 3.63 -0.16
CA GLY A 10 22.80 4.39 1.07
C GLY A 10 21.96 3.81 2.23
N PRO A 11 22.47 3.84 3.48
CA PRO A 11 21.79 3.21 4.62
C PRO A 11 20.43 3.85 4.94
N ALA A 12 20.21 5.13 4.63
CA ALA A 12 18.99 5.84 5.04
C ALA A 12 17.74 5.35 4.28
N ASN A 13 17.74 5.38 2.94
CA ASN A 13 16.54 5.02 2.16
C ASN A 13 16.26 3.52 2.21
N PHE A 14 17.31 2.70 2.23
CA PHE A 14 17.15 1.25 2.36
C PHE A 14 16.59 0.86 3.73
N GLU A 15 17.10 1.42 4.84
CA GLU A 15 16.57 1.09 6.16
C GLU A 15 15.13 1.59 6.35
N VAL A 16 14.76 2.74 5.78
CA VAL A 16 13.36 3.19 5.80
C VAL A 16 12.48 2.27 4.94
N ALA A 17 12.93 1.83 3.76
CA ALA A 17 12.21 0.87 2.92
C ALA A 17 12.05 -0.50 3.59
N LYS A 18 13.09 -0.98 4.28
CA LYS A 18 13.08 -2.22 5.06
C LYS A 18 12.17 -2.11 6.29
N TRP A 19 12.20 -0.98 7.00
CA TRP A 19 11.27 -0.70 8.09
C TRP A 19 9.83 -0.71 7.58
N ALA A 20 9.58 0.00 6.48
CA ALA A 20 8.29 0.07 5.80
C ALA A 20 7.77 -1.30 5.39
N PHE A 21 8.62 -2.15 4.81
CA PHE A 21 8.27 -3.53 4.51
C PHE A 21 7.90 -4.29 5.77
N SER A 22 8.72 -4.23 6.81
CA SER A 22 8.53 -5.01 8.03
C SER A 22 7.25 -4.62 8.79
N HIS A 23 6.87 -3.34 8.76
CA HIS A 23 5.72 -2.82 9.49
C HIS A 23 4.44 -2.74 8.64
N GLY A 24 4.58 -2.67 7.32
CA GLY A 24 3.47 -2.77 6.37
C GLY A 24 3.14 -4.22 6.01
N ALA A 25 4.10 -5.14 6.18
CA ALA A 25 4.00 -6.54 5.79
C ALA A 25 2.69 -7.19 6.23
N PRO A 26 2.19 -8.16 5.43
CA PRO A 26 0.95 -8.82 5.74
C PRO A 26 1.03 -9.52 7.08
N SER A 27 0.22 -9.01 8.01
CA SER A 27 -0.07 -9.71 9.24
C SER A 27 -0.98 -10.88 8.88
N PHE A 28 -0.50 -12.09 9.13
CA PHE A 28 -1.31 -13.28 9.03
C PHE A 28 -2.05 -13.45 10.35
N ARG A 29 -3.32 -13.88 10.32
CA ARG A 29 -3.99 -14.25 11.57
C ARG A 29 -3.20 -15.40 12.20
N ARG A 30 -2.43 -15.16 13.26
CA ARG A 30 -1.97 -16.25 14.14
C ARG A 30 -3.22 -16.89 14.72
N SER A 31 -3.67 -17.94 14.08
CA SER A 31 -4.78 -18.70 14.55
C SER A 31 -4.23 -20.02 15.05
N ARG A 32 -4.42 -20.28 16.34
CA ARG A 32 -4.50 -21.64 16.89
C ARG A 32 -5.53 -22.52 16.12
N LEU A 33 -6.27 -21.96 15.14
CA LEU A 33 -7.30 -22.54 14.28
C LEU A 33 -7.07 -22.19 12.79
N GLY A 34 -5.85 -22.29 12.25
CA GLY A 34 -5.65 -22.25 10.80
C GLY A 34 -6.29 -23.48 10.13
N LYS A 35 -6.75 -23.38 8.88
CA LYS A 35 -7.29 -24.55 8.17
C LYS A 35 -6.12 -25.47 7.82
N LYS A 36 -6.12 -26.72 8.28
CA LYS A 36 -5.10 -27.69 7.85
C LYS A 36 -5.25 -27.94 6.34
N VAL A 37 -4.15 -27.81 5.61
CA VAL A 37 -4.04 -28.06 4.17
C VAL A 37 -3.01 -29.16 3.98
N GLU A 38 -3.39 -30.17 3.20
CA GLU A 38 -2.51 -31.24 2.75
C GLU A 38 -1.76 -30.76 1.51
N ALA A 39 -0.45 -30.96 1.49
CA ALA A 39 0.40 -30.82 0.32
C ALA A 39 1.31 -32.05 0.22
N ASP A 40 1.96 -32.20 -0.93
CA ASP A 40 2.81 -33.35 -1.28
C ASP A 40 3.97 -33.57 -0.29
N TRP A 41 4.32 -32.53 0.47
CA TRP A 41 5.39 -32.50 1.47
C TRP A 41 4.89 -32.47 2.92
N GLY A 42 3.58 -32.63 3.13
CA GLY A 42 2.97 -32.77 4.46
C GLY A 42 1.81 -31.81 4.74
N THR A 43 1.31 -31.88 5.98
CA THR A 43 0.18 -31.06 6.43
C THR A 43 0.66 -29.76 7.08
N TYR A 44 0.15 -28.61 6.64
CA TYR A 44 0.42 -27.32 7.27
C TYR A 44 -0.87 -26.55 7.58
N ALA A 45 -0.80 -25.63 8.54
CA ALA A 45 -1.92 -24.74 8.86
C ALA A 45 -1.92 -23.57 7.86
N SER A 46 -2.90 -23.53 6.96
CA SER A 46 -3.13 -22.39 6.09
C SER A 46 -3.57 -21.18 6.92
N VAL A 47 -2.78 -20.12 6.79
CA VAL A 47 -3.02 -18.83 7.41
C VAL A 47 -3.62 -17.91 6.37
N SER A 48 -4.86 -17.46 6.58
CA SER A 48 -5.42 -16.44 5.71
C SER A 48 -4.74 -15.10 5.99
N PRO A 49 -4.27 -14.38 4.96
CA PRO A 49 -3.78 -13.02 5.14
C PRO A 49 -4.93 -12.17 5.70
N ILE A 50 -4.61 -11.26 6.62
CA ILE A 50 -5.62 -10.29 7.08
C ILE A 50 -6.05 -9.47 5.85
N PRO A 51 -7.36 -9.29 5.61
CA PRO A 51 -7.80 -8.43 4.52
C PRO A 51 -7.14 -7.04 4.60
N TRP A 52 -6.85 -6.45 3.45
CA TRP A 52 -6.27 -5.10 3.29
C TRP A 52 -4.77 -4.95 3.60
N THR A 53 -4.08 -6.02 4.02
CA THR A 53 -2.64 -5.94 4.27
C THR A 53 -1.81 -5.64 3.02
N LEU A 54 -0.59 -5.09 3.19
CA LEU A 54 0.37 -4.95 2.10
C LEU A 54 0.56 -6.31 1.40
N LYS A 55 0.30 -6.34 0.09
CA LYS A 55 0.40 -7.56 -0.72
C LYS A 55 1.80 -7.73 -1.30
N ALA A 56 2.41 -6.61 -1.69
CA ALA A 56 3.71 -6.58 -2.33
C ALA A 56 4.37 -5.21 -2.09
N LEU A 57 5.70 -5.19 -2.16
CA LEU A 57 6.51 -3.98 -2.19
C LEU A 57 7.47 -4.06 -3.38
N GLY A 58 7.27 -3.20 -4.38
CA GLY A 58 8.26 -2.98 -5.43
C GLY A 58 9.22 -1.87 -5.03
N LEU A 59 10.52 -2.16 -5.05
CA LEU A 59 11.60 -1.18 -4.98
C LEU A 59 12.19 -1.03 -6.39
N SER A 60 12.30 0.18 -6.89
CA SER A 60 12.82 0.43 -8.23
C SER A 60 13.79 1.61 -8.23
N THR A 61 14.84 1.51 -9.03
CA THR A 61 15.74 2.62 -9.34
C THR A 61 15.37 3.31 -10.66
N LYS A 62 14.40 2.74 -11.40
CA LYS A 62 13.99 3.21 -12.71
C LYS A 62 12.50 3.51 -12.75
N PRO A 63 12.07 4.75 -13.06
CA PRO A 63 10.66 5.11 -13.19
C PRO A 63 9.88 4.18 -14.13
N GLU A 64 10.44 3.89 -15.30
CA GLU A 64 9.82 3.06 -16.33
C GLU A 64 9.60 1.61 -15.87
N ALA A 65 10.57 1.04 -15.14
CA ALA A 65 10.43 -0.31 -14.59
C ALA A 65 9.35 -0.36 -13.48
N ALA A 66 9.25 0.71 -12.67
CA ALA A 66 8.22 0.82 -11.65
C ALA A 66 6.81 0.88 -12.26
N LEU A 67 6.64 1.66 -13.33
CA LEU A 67 5.37 1.79 -14.05
C LEU A 67 4.97 0.49 -14.74
N ALA A 68 5.90 -0.20 -15.40
CA ALA A 68 5.64 -1.49 -16.02
C ALA A 68 5.20 -2.54 -14.99
N TRP A 69 5.86 -2.58 -13.83
CA TRP A 69 5.49 -3.49 -12.73
C TRP A 69 4.09 -3.17 -12.18
N LEU A 70 3.78 -1.90 -11.92
CA LEU A 70 2.46 -1.47 -11.47
C LEU A 70 1.34 -1.87 -12.45
N SER A 71 1.58 -1.69 -13.75
CA SER A 71 0.63 -2.08 -14.78
C SER A 71 0.37 -3.60 -14.78
N GLY A 72 1.42 -4.42 -14.56
CA GLY A 72 1.29 -5.87 -14.44
C GLY A 72 0.45 -6.29 -13.23
N GLU A 73 0.73 -5.71 -12.06
CA GLU A 73 -0.01 -5.99 -10.82
C GLU A 73 -1.49 -5.59 -10.92
N GLN A 74 -1.78 -4.44 -11.53
CA GLN A 74 -3.15 -3.97 -11.74
C GLN A 74 -3.93 -4.86 -12.72
N ALA A 75 -3.27 -5.38 -13.75
CA ALA A 75 -3.88 -6.32 -14.69
C ALA A 75 -4.26 -7.64 -14.02
N GLU A 76 -3.45 -8.13 -13.07
CA GLU A 76 -3.75 -9.34 -12.30
C GLU A 76 -4.83 -9.10 -11.24
N LYS A 77 -4.84 -7.91 -10.63
CA LYS A 77 -5.70 -7.58 -9.47
C LYS A 77 -6.32 -6.19 -9.62
N SER A 78 -7.60 -6.15 -9.97
CA SER A 78 -8.34 -4.90 -10.23
C SER A 78 -8.63 -4.04 -8.99
N ALA A 79 -8.48 -4.57 -7.77
CA ALA A 79 -8.83 -3.89 -6.51
C ALA A 79 -7.63 -3.72 -5.56
N ILE A 80 -6.56 -3.08 -6.04
CA ILE A 80 -5.39 -2.73 -5.21
C ILE A 80 -5.39 -1.24 -4.88
N HIS A 81 -5.22 -0.89 -3.59
CA HIS A 81 -4.83 0.46 -3.19
C HIS A 81 -3.32 0.63 -3.41
N VAL A 82 -2.93 1.54 -4.30
CA VAL A 82 -1.52 1.79 -4.63
C VAL A 82 -0.93 2.92 -3.79
N ARG A 83 0.16 2.64 -3.08
CA ARG A 83 0.98 3.65 -2.42
C ARG A 83 2.30 3.84 -3.15
N LEU A 84 2.61 5.08 -3.52
CA LEU A 84 3.85 5.43 -4.22
C LEU A 84 4.73 6.29 -3.32
N VAL A 85 5.97 5.89 -3.11
CA VAL A 85 7.02 6.74 -2.55
C VAL A 85 8.02 7.02 -3.67
N VAL A 86 8.27 8.27 -3.97
CA VAL A 86 9.14 8.65 -5.08
C VAL A 86 10.13 9.72 -4.65
N SER A 87 11.38 9.60 -5.12
CA SER A 87 12.33 10.69 -5.01
C SER A 87 11.81 11.91 -5.76
N GLY A 88 12.11 13.12 -5.25
CA GLY A 88 11.74 14.37 -5.92
C GLY A 88 12.15 14.39 -7.39
N SER A 89 13.39 13.98 -7.71
CA SER A 89 13.93 13.93 -9.08
C SER A 89 13.21 12.96 -10.01
N ALA A 90 12.55 11.93 -9.47
CA ALA A 90 11.77 10.96 -10.23
C ALA A 90 10.27 11.29 -10.28
N SER A 91 9.81 12.23 -9.45
CA SER A 91 8.39 12.41 -9.16
C SER A 91 7.58 12.72 -10.41
N GLU A 92 8.07 13.57 -11.32
CA GLU A 92 7.35 13.89 -12.56
C GLU A 92 7.18 12.66 -13.46
N ALA A 93 8.28 11.96 -13.76
CA ALA A 93 8.25 10.79 -14.63
C ALA A 93 7.33 9.69 -14.08
N VAL A 94 7.38 9.43 -12.77
CA VAL A 94 6.56 8.39 -12.14
C VAL A 94 5.10 8.82 -12.01
N ILE A 95 4.83 10.02 -11.51
CA ILE A 95 3.47 10.47 -11.22
C ILE A 95 2.72 10.76 -12.51
N ASP A 96 3.31 11.49 -13.46
CA ASP A 96 2.67 11.75 -14.75
C ASP A 96 2.48 10.44 -15.53
N GLY A 97 3.49 9.56 -15.49
CA GLY A 97 3.39 8.23 -16.10
C GLY A 97 2.26 7.39 -15.50
N PHE A 98 2.15 7.36 -14.17
CA PHE A 98 1.10 6.62 -13.46
C PHE A 98 -0.29 7.20 -13.74
N CYS A 99 -0.44 8.51 -13.69
CA CYS A 99 -1.70 9.19 -13.96
C CYS A 99 -2.18 9.02 -15.41
N ARG A 100 -1.25 9.01 -16.39
CA ARG A 100 -1.57 8.74 -17.79
C ARG A 100 -1.89 7.27 -18.05
N ALA A 101 -1.19 6.36 -17.38
CA ALA A 101 -1.26 4.93 -17.68
C ALA A 101 -2.59 4.30 -17.29
N GLN A 102 -3.19 4.67 -16.15
CA GLN A 102 -4.50 4.19 -15.67
C GLN A 102 -4.75 4.70 -14.24
N ALA A 103 -5.42 5.83 -14.08
CA ALA A 103 -5.80 6.33 -12.76
C ALA A 103 -7.27 6.04 -12.43
N VAL A 104 -7.64 4.80 -12.07
CA VAL A 104 -8.79 4.58 -11.15
C VAL A 104 -8.68 3.30 -10.27
N PRO A 105 -7.63 3.18 -9.45
CA PRO A 105 -7.81 2.65 -8.08
C PRO A 105 -7.50 3.75 -7.04
N PRO A 106 -7.91 3.59 -5.76
CA PRO A 106 -7.45 4.50 -4.71
C PRO A 106 -5.92 4.49 -4.69
N TYR A 107 -5.31 5.68 -4.64
CA TYR A 107 -3.87 5.84 -4.58
C TYR A 107 -3.45 6.99 -3.68
N GLU A 108 -2.29 6.84 -3.05
CA GLU A 108 -1.62 7.87 -2.26
C GLU A 108 -0.18 7.99 -2.77
N VAL A 109 0.34 9.22 -2.90
CA VAL A 109 1.72 9.47 -3.32
C VAL A 109 2.43 10.30 -2.27
N LEU A 110 3.65 9.88 -1.92
CA LEU A 110 4.57 10.64 -1.09
C LEU A 110 5.87 10.90 -1.87
N VAL A 111 6.15 12.17 -2.10
CA VAL A 111 7.41 12.64 -2.68
C VAL A 111 8.39 12.89 -1.53
N PHE A 112 9.42 12.05 -1.44
CA PHE A 112 10.46 12.15 -0.42
C PHE A 112 11.68 12.87 -1.01
N CYS A 113 12.00 14.06 -0.51
CA CYS A 113 13.06 14.89 -1.06
C CYS A 113 13.56 15.96 -0.09
N SER A 114 14.81 16.39 -0.21
CA SER A 114 15.34 17.51 0.56
C SER A 114 14.74 18.87 0.16
N TYR A 115 14.37 19.06 -1.11
CA TYR A 115 13.87 20.34 -1.63
C TYR A 115 12.33 20.43 -1.64
N VAL A 116 11.74 20.45 -0.44
CA VAL A 116 10.28 20.35 -0.24
C VAL A 116 9.50 21.46 -0.94
N ASP A 117 9.92 22.73 -0.81
CA ASP A 117 9.15 23.87 -1.35
C ASP A 117 8.98 23.82 -2.87
N LYS A 118 10.05 23.43 -3.59
CA LYS A 118 10.02 23.24 -5.04
C LYS A 118 8.92 22.25 -5.43
N TRP A 119 8.95 21.07 -4.83
CA TRP A 119 8.04 19.98 -5.20
C TRP A 119 6.62 20.20 -4.68
N ARG A 120 6.46 20.87 -3.53
CA ARG A 120 5.16 21.30 -3.03
C ARG A 120 4.48 22.30 -3.98
N SER A 121 5.24 23.27 -4.50
CA SER A 121 4.73 24.20 -5.51
C SER A 121 4.33 23.48 -6.81
N ARG A 122 5.15 22.52 -7.25
CA ARG A 122 4.89 21.72 -8.47
C ARG A 122 3.61 20.89 -8.38
N TRP A 123 3.38 20.25 -7.24
CA TRP A 123 2.30 19.29 -7.03
C TRP A 123 1.09 19.87 -6.28
N LYS A 124 1.03 21.20 -6.06
CA LYS A 124 -0.02 21.87 -5.28
C LYS A 124 -1.46 21.59 -5.73
N ALA A 125 -1.66 21.27 -7.01
CA ALA A 125 -2.98 20.99 -7.57
C ALA A 125 -3.47 19.55 -7.31
N PHE A 126 -2.64 18.70 -6.69
CA PHE A 126 -2.90 17.27 -6.55
C PHE A 126 -3.00 16.89 -5.06
N PRO A 127 -4.21 16.83 -4.48
CA PRO A 127 -4.40 16.66 -3.03
C PRO A 127 -3.93 15.30 -2.49
N ARG A 128 -3.81 14.29 -3.36
CA ARG A 128 -3.33 12.94 -3.02
C ARG A 128 -1.80 12.80 -3.02
N ILE A 129 -1.09 13.88 -3.39
CA ILE A 129 0.37 13.94 -3.40
C ILE A 129 0.82 14.69 -2.16
N HIS A 130 1.65 14.07 -1.35
CA HIS A 130 2.24 14.64 -0.15
C HIS A 130 3.75 14.79 -0.39
N ILE A 131 4.34 15.86 0.10
CA ILE A 131 5.77 16.16 -0.12
C ILE A 131 6.41 16.37 1.24
N THR A 132 7.47 15.62 1.51
CA THR A 132 8.14 15.64 2.81
C THR A 132 9.64 15.35 2.68
N ASN A 133 10.39 15.81 3.67
CA ASN A 133 11.77 15.40 3.93
C ASN A 133 11.89 14.65 5.27
N ASP A 134 10.78 14.40 5.95
CA ASP A 134 10.76 13.71 7.24
C ASP A 134 10.67 12.19 7.04
N THR A 135 11.67 11.48 7.55
CA THR A 135 11.72 10.02 7.53
C THR A 135 10.60 9.36 8.33
N ASP A 136 10.10 10.00 9.40
CA ASP A 136 9.03 9.43 10.21
C ASP A 136 7.67 9.52 9.50
N GLU A 137 7.45 10.57 8.71
CA GLU A 137 6.29 10.65 7.81
C GLU A 137 6.33 9.55 6.74
N VAL A 138 7.51 9.24 6.18
CA VAL A 138 7.67 8.12 5.23
C VAL A 138 7.34 6.79 5.90
N LYS A 139 7.82 6.55 7.12
CA LYS A 139 7.49 5.34 7.89
C LYS A 139 5.98 5.25 8.14
N GLU A 140 5.36 6.33 8.59
CA GLU A 140 3.92 6.40 8.85
C GLU A 140 3.10 6.14 7.57
N PHE A 141 3.56 6.63 6.42
CA PHE A 141 2.94 6.37 5.12
C PHE A 141 2.88 4.88 4.76
N PHE A 142 3.86 4.10 5.19
CA PHE A 142 3.88 2.65 4.98
C PHE A 142 3.17 1.85 6.08
N ARG A 143 2.76 2.48 7.19
CA ARG A 143 1.97 1.77 8.19
C ARG A 143 0.66 1.28 7.58
N PHE A 144 0.29 0.07 7.97
CA PHE A 144 -0.95 -0.56 7.54
C PHE A 144 -2.15 0.35 7.83
N ARG A 145 -2.87 0.73 6.77
CA ARG A 145 -4.15 1.43 6.84
C ARG A 145 -5.19 0.69 6.03
N VAL A 146 -6.42 0.73 6.51
CA VAL A 146 -7.62 0.26 5.83
C VAL A 146 -8.20 1.42 5.03
N TYR A 147 -8.41 1.23 3.74
CA TYR A 147 -9.16 2.21 2.94
C TYR A 147 -10.66 2.10 3.22
N ASP A 148 -11.28 3.21 3.63
CA ASP A 148 -12.73 3.37 3.74
C ASP A 148 -13.25 4.04 2.46
N ALA A 149 -13.88 3.24 1.60
CA ALA A 149 -14.44 3.72 0.34
C ALA A 149 -15.57 4.76 0.53
N THR A 150 -16.26 4.73 1.67
CA THR A 150 -17.33 5.68 1.99
C THR A 150 -16.80 7.07 2.31
N ALA A 151 -15.57 7.14 2.84
CA ALA A 151 -14.91 8.38 3.24
C ALA A 151 -13.80 8.80 2.27
N ASP A 152 -13.52 8.01 1.22
CA ASP A 152 -12.37 8.14 0.33
C ASP A 152 -11.06 8.39 1.09
N LYS A 153 -10.84 7.65 2.19
CA LYS A 153 -9.71 7.88 3.12
C LYS A 153 -9.09 6.58 3.62
N ALA A 154 -7.77 6.58 3.76
CA ALA A 154 -7.05 5.54 4.49
C ALA A 154 -7.12 5.77 6.02
N LEU A 155 -7.71 4.83 6.75
CA LEU A 155 -7.86 4.80 8.20
C LEU A 155 -6.88 3.80 8.82
N THR A 156 -6.37 4.07 10.01
CA THR A 156 -5.68 3.06 10.82
C THR A 156 -6.64 1.93 11.19
N PRO A 157 -6.13 0.73 11.55
CA PRO A 157 -6.98 -0.38 11.97
C PRO A 157 -7.83 -0.04 13.20
N GLN A 158 -7.31 0.80 14.09
CA GLN A 158 -8.00 1.27 15.29
C GLN A 158 -9.16 2.20 14.94
N GLU A 159 -8.96 3.11 13.99
CA GLU A 159 -10.01 4.02 13.49
C GLU A 159 -11.16 3.28 12.78
N ARG A 160 -10.89 2.11 12.16
CA ARG A 160 -11.94 1.26 11.57
C ARG A 160 -12.74 0.48 12.61
N VAL A 161 -12.09 0.04 13.70
CA VAL A 161 -12.71 -0.78 14.75
C VAL A 161 -13.59 0.05 15.68
N MET A 162 -13.37 1.36 15.75
CA MET A 162 -14.32 2.30 16.37
C MET A 162 -15.63 2.25 15.56
N PRO A 163 -16.73 1.72 16.12
CA PRO A 163 -18.01 1.86 15.46
C PRO A 163 -18.29 3.35 15.36
N ARG A 164 -18.52 3.87 14.14
CA ARG A 164 -19.26 5.12 14.01
C ARG A 164 -20.54 4.92 14.82
N LYS A 165 -20.70 5.66 15.92
CA LYS A 165 -21.92 5.62 16.72
C LYS A 165 -23.10 5.80 15.76
N GLY A 166 -23.86 4.72 15.57
CA GLY A 166 -25.01 4.67 14.68
C GLY A 166 -24.66 4.53 13.21
N ARG A 167 -24.51 3.27 12.75
CA ARG A 167 -25.39 2.62 11.76
C ARG A 167 -24.66 1.42 11.14
N ASP A 168 -25.32 0.28 11.27
CA ASP A 168 -25.24 -0.92 10.44
C ASP A 168 -23.92 -1.70 10.44
N LEU A 169 -23.80 -2.48 11.52
CA LEU A 169 -22.97 -3.66 11.64
C LEU A 169 -23.49 -4.77 10.69
N PHE A 170 -23.27 -4.67 9.38
CA PHE A 170 -23.38 -5.84 8.50
C PHE A 170 -22.11 -6.69 8.60
N LEU A 171 -22.10 -7.51 9.65
CA LEU A 171 -21.37 -8.77 9.68
C LEU A 171 -21.85 -9.63 8.50
N LEU A 172 -21.07 -9.68 7.42
CA LEU A 172 -21.28 -10.65 6.35
C LEU A 172 -20.70 -12.00 6.81
N LEU A 173 -21.49 -12.70 7.63
CA LEU A 173 -21.28 -14.05 8.12
C LEU A 173 -22.61 -14.83 7.98
N GLU A 174 -22.94 -15.28 6.78
CA GLU A 174 -23.72 -16.52 6.55
C GLU A 174 -23.81 -16.82 5.04
N VAL A 175 -23.10 -17.86 4.58
CA VAL A 175 -23.56 -18.64 3.43
C VAL A 175 -24.08 -19.95 3.99
N ARG A 176 -25.34 -19.95 4.41
CA ARG A 176 -26.11 -21.19 4.56
C ARG A 176 -26.29 -21.80 3.18
N ARG A 177 -25.49 -22.81 2.84
CA ARG A 177 -25.92 -23.81 1.85
C ARG A 177 -26.89 -24.75 2.56
N ARG A 178 -28.19 -24.47 2.45
CA ARG A 178 -29.18 -25.55 2.33
C ARG A 178 -29.32 -25.83 0.84
N ARG A 179 -29.03 -27.06 0.42
CA ARG A 179 -29.57 -27.62 -0.81
C ARG A 179 -30.35 -28.87 -0.44
N HIS A 180 -31.48 -28.98 -1.13
CA HIS A 180 -32.52 -29.99 -1.10
C HIS A 180 -32.01 -31.41 -1.24
#